data_AF-A0A7D7ZX30-F1
#
_entry.id   AF-A0A7D7ZX30-F1
#
_cell.length_a   1.000
_cell.length_b   1.000
_cell.length_c   1.000
_cell.angle_alpha   90.00
_cell.angle_beta   90.00
_cell.angle_gamma   90.00
#
_symmetry.space_group_name_H-M   'P 1'
#
loop_
_entity.id
_entity.type
_entity.pdbx_description
1 polymer ?
#
loop_
_entity_poly.entity_id
_entity_poly.type
_entity_poly.pdbx_seq_one_letter_code
_entity_poly.pdbx_strand_id
1 'polypeptide(L)'
;MGNGEKTSGDGYKFIGRGIFQLTGKNNYTAFKTWYNNKYDPDKDFVANPSLITSNDTIAVMSALWFYKTEVMDRISPGIDSLTTVKKITYRVNRGENGLPYRKEIFNKAKDSITCIN
;
A
#
# COMPACT_ATOMS: atom_id res chain seq x y z
N MET A 1 0.82 -12.76 0.90
CA MET A 1 -0.53 -12.15 0.99
C MET A 1 -1.33 -12.69 2.18
N GLY A 2 -1.13 -13.95 2.59
CA GLY A 2 -1.77 -14.49 3.81
C GLY A 2 -3.21 -14.94 3.64
N ASN A 3 -3.71 -14.91 2.41
CA ASN A 3 -4.98 -15.54 2.09
C ASN A 3 -4.81 -17.07 2.20
N GLY A 4 -5.77 -17.74 2.82
CA GLY A 4 -5.81 -19.20 2.85
C GLY A 4 -6.15 -19.83 1.50
N GLU A 5 -6.48 -21.12 1.53
CA GLU A 5 -7.00 -21.85 0.37
C GLU A 5 -8.27 -21.20 -0.20
N LYS A 6 -8.61 -21.49 -1.46
CA LYS A 6 -9.77 -20.91 -2.14
C LYS A 6 -11.08 -21.08 -1.35
N THR A 7 -11.25 -22.23 -0.69
CA THR A 7 -12.41 -22.58 0.15
C THR A 7 -12.59 -21.64 1.35
N SER A 8 -11.53 -20.95 1.80
CA SER A 8 -11.61 -19.96 2.89
C SER A 8 -12.38 -18.69 2.52
N GLY A 9 -12.53 -18.39 1.21
CA GLY A 9 -13.08 -17.12 0.74
C GLY A 9 -12.16 -15.90 0.94
N ASP A 10 -10.96 -16.07 1.50
CA ASP A 10 -10.03 -14.98 1.78
C ASP A 10 -9.65 -14.18 0.52
N GLY A 11 -9.59 -14.85 -0.64
CA GLY A 11 -9.29 -14.21 -1.92
C GLY A 11 -10.28 -13.09 -2.30
N TYR A 12 -11.58 -13.34 -2.11
CA TYR A 12 -12.63 -12.36 -2.37
C TYR A 12 -12.75 -11.34 -1.22
N LYS A 13 -12.61 -11.82 0.02
CA LYS A 13 -12.73 -10.96 1.21
C LYS A 13 -11.66 -9.86 1.23
N PHE A 14 -10.41 -10.19 0.93
CA PHE A 14 -9.25 -9.28 1.01
C PHE A 14 -8.74 -8.80 -0.34
N ILE A 15 -9.66 -8.44 -1.25
CA ILE A 15 -9.34 -7.72 -2.49
C ILE A 15 -8.74 -6.33 -2.24
N GLY A 16 -8.19 -5.72 -3.29
CA GLY A 16 -7.64 -4.36 -3.25
C GLY A 16 -8.69 -3.31 -2.88
N ARG A 17 -8.34 -2.44 -1.92
CA ARG A 17 -9.16 -1.30 -1.49
C ARG A 17 -8.32 -0.05 -1.25
N GLY A 18 -8.92 1.13 -1.44
CA GLY A 18 -8.25 2.42 -1.23
C GLY A 18 -7.23 2.78 -2.30
N ILE A 19 -6.43 3.83 -2.02
CA ILE A 19 -5.57 4.51 -3.00
C ILE A 19 -4.46 3.60 -3.53
N PHE A 20 -3.79 2.84 -2.66
CA PHE A 20 -2.76 1.88 -3.05
C PHE A 20 -3.27 0.44 -3.17
N GLN A 21 -4.59 0.23 -3.24
CA GLN A 21 -5.18 -1.10 -3.40
C GLN A 21 -4.66 -2.09 -2.34
N LEU A 22 -4.84 -1.78 -1.05
CA LEU A 22 -4.43 -2.64 0.04
C LEU A 22 -5.06 -4.03 -0.14
N THR A 23 -4.20 -5.06 -0.30
CA THR A 23 -4.63 -6.39 -0.74
C THR A 23 -4.04 -7.48 0.15
N GLY A 24 -4.85 -8.50 0.43
CA GLY A 24 -4.45 -9.71 1.14
C GLY A 24 -4.54 -9.61 2.65
N LYS A 25 -4.98 -10.70 3.30
CA LYS A 25 -5.26 -10.79 4.73
C LYS A 25 -4.14 -10.26 5.62
N ASN A 26 -2.88 -10.57 5.30
CA ASN A 26 -1.74 -10.11 6.11
C ASN A 26 -1.66 -8.58 6.17
N ASN A 27 -1.90 -7.90 5.05
CA ASN A 27 -1.86 -6.44 4.99
C ASN A 27 -3.05 -5.83 5.74
N TYR A 28 -4.25 -6.40 5.61
CA TYR A 28 -5.43 -5.96 6.38
C TYR A 28 -5.20 -6.12 7.89
N THR A 29 -4.67 -7.26 8.32
CA THR A 29 -4.36 -7.52 9.73
C THR A 29 -3.28 -6.57 10.26
N ALA A 30 -2.18 -6.39 9.51
CA ALA A 30 -1.09 -5.53 9.96
C ALA A 30 -1.50 -4.04 9.98
N PHE A 31 -2.29 -3.59 8.99
CA PHE A 31 -2.86 -2.24 8.99
C PHE A 31 -3.81 -2.03 10.18
N LYS A 32 -4.70 -3.00 10.46
CA LYS A 32 -5.57 -2.98 11.65
C LYS A 32 -4.75 -2.80 12.92
N THR A 33 -3.76 -3.65 13.15
CA THR A 33 -2.93 -3.56 14.35
C THR A 33 -2.27 -2.19 14.49
N TRP A 34 -1.70 -1.66 13.41
CA TRP A 34 -1.08 -0.34 13.44
C TRP A 34 -2.08 0.78 13.72
N TYR A 35 -3.25 0.75 13.06
CA TYR A 35 -4.28 1.77 13.20
C TYR A 35 -4.88 1.77 14.60
N ASN A 36 -5.19 0.58 15.13
CA ASN A 36 -5.78 0.42 16.46
C ASN A 36 -4.84 0.89 17.57
N ASN A 37 -3.54 0.66 17.42
CA ASN A 37 -2.54 1.12 18.37
C ASN A 37 -2.35 2.65 18.39
N LYS A 38 -2.83 3.37 17.37
CA LYS A 38 -2.59 4.82 17.21
C LYS A 38 -3.84 5.69 17.22
N TYR A 39 -4.98 5.15 16.79
CA TYR A 39 -6.17 5.96 16.48
C TYR A 39 -7.45 5.44 17.12
N ASP A 40 -7.89 4.23 16.79
CA ASP A 40 -9.17 3.68 17.28
C ASP A 40 -9.04 2.16 17.51
N PRO A 41 -9.01 1.70 18.78
CA PRO A 41 -8.79 0.30 19.12
C PRO A 41 -9.92 -0.64 18.66
N ASP A 42 -11.10 -0.11 18.37
CA ASP A 42 -12.29 -0.89 18.04
C ASP A 42 -12.50 -1.07 16.53
N LYS A 43 -11.66 -0.47 15.68
CA LYS A 43 -11.76 -0.72 14.24
C LYS A 43 -11.27 -2.10 13.86
N ASP A 44 -12.09 -2.80 13.07
CA ASP A 44 -11.77 -4.12 12.56
C ASP A 44 -11.87 -4.18 11.03
N PHE A 45 -10.76 -3.88 10.37
CA PHE A 45 -10.63 -3.99 8.92
C PHE A 45 -10.58 -5.45 8.43
N VAL A 46 -10.34 -6.42 9.32
CA VAL A 46 -10.31 -7.85 8.94
C VAL A 46 -11.72 -8.42 8.93
N ALA A 47 -12.52 -8.06 9.94
CA ALA A 47 -13.94 -8.41 9.99
C ALA A 47 -14.73 -7.66 8.91
N ASN A 48 -14.46 -6.36 8.74
CA ASN A 48 -15.16 -5.47 7.81
C ASN A 48 -14.19 -4.77 6.82
N PRO A 49 -13.69 -5.47 5.78
CA PRO A 49 -12.72 -4.92 4.83
C PRO A 49 -13.16 -3.64 4.11
N SER A 50 -14.47 -3.42 3.92
CA SER A 50 -15.03 -2.21 3.30
C SER A 50 -14.75 -0.93 4.08
N LEU A 51 -14.40 -1.02 5.37
CA LEU A 51 -14.04 0.14 6.20
C LEU A 51 -12.80 0.90 5.68
N ILE A 52 -11.95 0.25 4.88
CA ILE A 52 -10.80 0.94 4.27
C ILE A 52 -11.24 2.08 3.34
N THR A 53 -12.38 1.92 2.69
CA THR A 53 -12.93 2.89 1.73
C THR A 53 -14.16 3.61 2.27
N SER A 54 -14.53 3.42 3.54
CA SER A 54 -15.69 4.11 4.12
C SER A 54 -15.41 5.56 4.47
N ASN A 55 -14.13 5.97 4.49
CA ASN A 55 -13.68 7.31 4.86
C ASN A 55 -12.35 7.60 4.14
N ASP A 56 -12.26 8.77 3.52
CA ASP A 56 -11.05 9.23 2.80
C ASP A 56 -9.81 9.23 3.69
N THR A 57 -9.94 9.62 4.96
CA THR A 57 -8.84 9.59 5.94
C THR A 57 -8.30 8.18 6.12
N ILE A 58 -9.18 7.17 6.26
CA ILE A 58 -8.76 5.77 6.41
C ILE A 58 -8.13 5.28 5.10
N ALA A 59 -8.70 5.63 3.95
CA ALA A 59 -8.15 5.25 2.65
C ALA A 59 -6.73 5.80 2.46
N VAL A 60 -6.51 7.09 2.78
CA VAL A 60 -5.20 7.73 2.75
C VAL A 60 -4.25 7.10 3.77
N MET A 61 -4.67 6.90 5.02
CA MET A 61 -3.84 6.28 6.05
C MET A 61 -3.40 4.86 5.67
N SER A 62 -4.29 4.06 5.07
CA SER A 62 -3.95 2.72 4.59
C SER A 62 -2.87 2.74 3.50
N ALA A 63 -2.94 3.74 2.60
CA ALA A 63 -1.98 3.92 1.53
C ALA A 63 -0.62 4.40 2.06
N LEU A 64 -0.61 5.40 2.95
CA LEU A 64 0.62 5.90 3.57
C LEU A 64 1.29 4.83 4.44
N TRP A 65 0.50 4.09 5.23
CA TRP A 65 0.98 2.96 6.01
C TRP A 65 1.65 1.92 5.11
N PHE A 66 0.98 1.47 4.06
CA PHE A 66 1.52 0.47 3.14
C PHE A 66 2.80 0.98 2.47
N TYR A 67 2.81 2.21 1.98
CA TYR A 67 3.99 2.78 1.35
C TYR A 67 5.16 2.86 2.32
N LYS A 68 4.93 3.28 3.57
CA LYS A 68 5.97 3.33 4.59
C LYS A 68 6.52 1.93 4.91
N THR A 69 5.67 0.99 5.32
CA THR A 69 6.08 -0.29 5.92
C THR A 69 6.43 -1.38 4.91
N GLU A 70 5.80 -1.36 3.73
CA GLU A 70 5.97 -2.39 2.71
C GLU A 70 6.83 -1.94 1.52
N VAL A 71 6.99 -0.63 1.32
CA VAL A 71 7.84 -0.05 0.27
C VAL A 71 9.10 0.57 0.87
N MET A 72 9.00 1.70 1.58
CA MET A 72 10.15 2.49 2.02
C MET A 72 11.06 1.73 2.98
N ASP A 73 10.50 1.18 4.06
CA ASP A 73 11.26 0.50 5.13
C ASP A 73 11.89 -0.83 4.68
N ARG A 74 11.55 -1.27 3.47
CA ARG A 74 12.02 -2.52 2.88
C ARG A 74 13.06 -2.30 1.79
N ILE A 75 13.39 -1.04 1.52
CA ILE A 75 14.47 -0.67 0.63
C ILE A 75 15.69 -0.33 1.50
N SER A 76 16.72 -1.17 1.43
CA SER A 76 18.01 -0.91 2.04
C SER A 76 18.96 -0.25 1.02
N PRO A 77 19.80 0.73 1.41
CA PRO A 77 19.89 1.34 2.75
C PRO A 77 18.79 2.37 3.07
N GLY A 78 17.97 2.71 2.08
CA GLY A 78 16.88 3.68 2.16
C GLY A 78 16.50 4.12 0.75
N ILE A 79 15.53 5.04 0.63
CA ILE A 79 15.25 5.71 -0.64
C ILE A 79 16.22 6.88 -0.81
N ASP A 80 16.87 6.92 -1.96
CA ASP A 80 17.87 7.92 -2.35
C ASP A 80 17.72 8.28 -3.84
N SER A 81 18.64 9.11 -4.36
CA SER A 81 18.65 9.52 -5.77
C SER A 81 18.92 8.38 -6.76
N LEU A 82 19.45 7.23 -6.30
CA LEU A 82 19.70 6.04 -7.10
C LEU A 82 18.49 5.09 -7.12
N THR A 83 17.46 5.37 -6.32
CA THR A 83 16.27 4.55 -6.23
C THR A 83 15.41 4.69 -7.48
N THR A 84 15.29 3.59 -8.24
CA THR A 84 14.59 3.60 -9.53
C THR A 84 13.08 3.36 -9.40
N VAL A 85 12.30 3.88 -10.36
CA VAL A 85 10.86 3.57 -10.49
C VAL A 85 10.61 2.06 -10.57
N LYS A 86 11.52 1.30 -11.18
CA LYS A 86 11.44 -0.17 -11.24
C LYS A 86 11.53 -0.80 -9.85
N LYS A 87 12.48 -0.37 -9.02
CA LYS A 87 12.62 -0.84 -7.63
C LYS A 87 11.35 -0.57 -6.82
N ILE A 88 10.80 0.64 -6.92
CA ILE A 88 9.54 1.02 -6.27
C ILE A 88 8.35 0.19 -6.80
N THR A 89 8.23 0.04 -8.11
CA THR A 89 7.14 -0.73 -8.75
C THR A 89 7.14 -2.18 -8.28
N TYR A 90 8.31 -2.82 -8.24
CA TYR A 90 8.44 -4.18 -7.73
C TYR A 90 8.03 -4.28 -6.26
N ARG A 91 8.37 -3.31 -5.41
CA ARG A 91 7.94 -3.32 -4.01
C ARG A 91 6.43 -3.16 -3.86
N VAL A 92 5.81 -2.27 -4.64
CA VAL A 92 4.35 -2.02 -4.61
C VAL A 92 3.56 -3.24 -5.09
N ASN A 93 3.94 -3.83 -6.23
CA ASN A 93 3.11 -4.85 -6.90
C ASN A 93 3.71 -6.27 -6.88
N ARG A 94 4.90 -6.46 -6.30
CA ARG A 94 5.68 -7.72 -6.38
C ARG A 94 5.92 -8.18 -7.82
N GLY A 95 6.04 -7.23 -8.74
CA GLY A 95 6.26 -7.44 -10.18
C GLY A 95 6.37 -6.11 -10.92
N GLU A 96 6.53 -6.15 -12.24
CA GLU A 96 6.76 -4.96 -13.08
C GLU A 96 5.52 -4.51 -13.87
N ASN A 97 4.34 -5.06 -13.54
CA ASN A 97 3.09 -4.69 -14.21
C ASN A 97 2.82 -3.19 -14.07
N GLY A 98 2.61 -2.53 -15.22
CA GLY A 98 2.41 -1.09 -15.31
C GLY A 98 3.69 -0.25 -15.20
N LEU A 99 4.89 -0.86 -15.19
CA LEU A 99 6.16 -0.13 -15.09
C LEU A 99 6.32 0.96 -16.17
N PRO A 100 6.00 0.74 -17.47
CA PRO A 100 6.11 1.80 -18.47
C PRO A 100 5.28 3.05 -18.10
N TYR A 101 4.02 2.85 -17.72
CA TYR A 101 3.14 3.94 -17.32
C TYR A 101 3.59 4.65 -16.03
N ARG A 102 4.08 3.88 -15.04
CA ARG A 102 4.63 4.46 -13.80
C ARG A 102 5.86 5.33 -14.06
N LYS A 103 6.72 4.96 -15.01
CA LYS A 103 7.86 5.80 -15.43
C LYS A 103 7.40 7.10 -16.07
N GLU A 104 6.39 7.03 -16.94
CA GLU A 104 5.81 8.20 -17.60
C GLU A 104 5.26 9.20 -16.58
N ILE A 105 4.40 8.75 -15.66
CA ILE A 105 3.84 9.63 -14.63
C ILE A 105 4.92 10.17 -13.69
N PHE A 106 5.91 9.36 -13.33
CA PHE A 106 7.02 9.82 -12.47
C PHE A 106 7.81 10.96 -13.12
N ASN A 107 8.12 10.86 -14.42
CA ASN A 107 8.82 11.92 -15.14
C ASN A 107 7.97 13.20 -15.20
N LYS A 108 6.67 13.09 -15.53
CA LYS A 108 5.73 14.23 -15.49
C LYS A 108 5.67 14.89 -14.11
N ALA A 109 5.66 14.10 -13.05
CA ALA A 109 5.66 14.60 -11.67
C ALA A 109 6.97 15.31 -11.33
N LYS A 110 8.12 14.78 -11.75
CA LYS A 110 9.44 15.40 -11.53
C LYS A 110 9.53 16.78 -12.20
N ASP A 111 8.95 16.93 -13.38
CA ASP A 111 8.92 18.21 -14.10
C ASP A 111 7.94 19.22 -13.48
N SER A 112 6.94 18.74 -12.74
CA SER A 112 5.88 19.56 -12.15
C SER A 112 6.11 19.91 -10.68
N ILE A 113 6.98 19.17 -9.99
CA ILE A 113 7.28 19.37 -8.57
C ILE A 113 8.61 20.11 -8.46
N THR A 114 8.57 21.35 -7.98
CA THR A 114 9.78 22.06 -7.58
C THR A 114 10.30 21.44 -6.28
N CYS A 115 11.31 20.59 -6.39
CA CYS A 115 12.05 20.14 -5.22
C CYS A 115 12.81 21.36 -4.64
N ILE A 116 12.53 21.72 -3.38
CA ILE A 116 13.38 22.66 -2.66
C ILE A 116 14.69 21.92 -2.39
N ASN A 117 15.78 22.39 -2.99
CA ASN A 117 17.13 21.85 -2.79
C ASN A 117 17.68 22.20 -1.41
#